data_AF-A0A8D8GM64-F1
#
_entry.id   AF-A0A8D8GM64-F1
#
_cell.length_a   1.000
_cell.length_b   1.000
_cell.length_c   1.000
_cell.angle_alpha   90.00
_cell.angle_beta   90.00
_cell.angle_gamma   90.00
#
_symmetry.space_group_name_H-M   'P 1'
#
loop_
_entity.id
_entity.type
_entity.pdbx_description
1 polymer ?
#
loop_
_entity_poly.entity_id
_entity_poly.type
_entity_poly.pdbx_seq_one_letter_code
_entity_poly.pdbx_strand_id
1 'polypeptide(L)'
;NMEPVYLESSAISTYHQNDSNSENQAQQYGEVNQLGGVFVNGRPLPNSTRMRIVELARLGIRPCDISRQLRVSHGCVSKILARYHETGSILPGAIGGSKPRVTTPKVVTYIRELKQKDPGIFAWEIRDRLLSDG
;
A
#
# COMPACT_ATOMS: atom_id res chain seq x y z
N ASN A 1 -0.43 7.59 59.08
CA ASN A 1 0.56 8.19 58.17
C ASN A 1 0.34 7.58 56.78
N MET A 2 -0.50 8.01 55.82
CA MET A 2 -0.95 9.34 55.33
C MET A 2 0.20 10.36 55.33
N GLU A 3 0.77 10.83 54.21
CA GLU A 3 0.21 11.47 52.98
C GLU A 3 1.18 11.34 51.74
N PRO A 4 0.78 11.77 50.50
CA PRO A 4 1.24 11.32 49.17
C PRO A 4 2.07 12.36 48.36
N VAL A 5 2.33 12.13 47.05
CA VAL A 5 2.08 13.05 45.89
C VAL A 5 2.72 12.54 44.56
N TYR A 6 1.84 12.47 43.56
CA TYR A 6 1.87 12.49 42.09
C TYR A 6 3.14 12.74 41.22
N LEU A 7 3.07 12.08 40.04
CA LEU A 7 3.45 12.51 38.67
C LEU A 7 4.94 12.62 38.29
N GLU A 8 5.38 11.76 37.36
CA GLU A 8 5.98 12.25 36.12
C GLU A 8 5.68 11.32 34.93
N SER A 9 4.74 11.75 34.09
CA SER A 9 4.60 11.33 32.70
C SER A 9 5.47 12.25 31.84
N SER A 10 6.59 11.77 31.32
CA SER A 10 7.36 12.48 30.30
C SER A 10 8.42 11.59 29.64
N ALA A 11 7.99 10.47 29.04
CA ALA A 11 8.77 9.78 28.01
C ALA A 11 8.02 9.81 26.66
N ILE A 12 7.54 10.99 26.28
CA ILE A 12 7.27 11.33 24.88
C ILE A 12 8.38 12.31 24.49
N SER A 13 9.53 11.76 24.10
CA SER A 13 10.55 12.54 23.39
C SER A 13 10.41 12.23 21.90
N THR A 14 9.64 13.09 21.24
CA THR A 14 9.98 13.72 19.96
C THR A 14 10.98 12.99 19.07
N TYR A 15 10.46 12.21 18.11
CA TYR A 15 11.15 12.03 16.83
C TYR A 15 10.79 13.22 15.94
N HIS A 16 11.72 14.17 15.85
CA HIS A 16 11.76 15.21 14.83
C HIS A 16 12.98 14.95 13.94
N GLN A 17 12.74 14.52 12.70
CA GLN A 17 13.66 14.57 11.55
C GLN A 17 12.73 14.66 10.33
N ASN A 18 12.33 15.87 9.91
CA ASN A 18 13.01 16.78 8.98
C ASN A 18 13.42 16.11 7.67
N ASP A 19 12.45 16.15 6.75
CA ASP A 19 12.50 16.64 5.38
C ASP A 19 13.57 16.13 4.40
N SER A 20 13.08 15.44 3.36
CA SER A 20 13.69 15.35 2.04
C SER A 20 12.59 15.03 1.03
N ASN A 21 11.78 16.05 0.76
CA ASN A 21 11.29 16.39 -0.57
C ASN A 21 11.72 15.40 -1.68
N SER A 22 10.86 14.42 -1.94
CA SER A 22 10.86 13.65 -3.19
C SER A 22 9.43 13.64 -3.73
N GLU A 23 8.84 14.84 -3.80
CA GLU A 23 7.89 15.13 -4.87
C GLU A 23 8.70 15.13 -6.17
N ASN A 24 9.05 13.92 -6.62
CA ASN A 24 9.69 13.72 -7.90
C ASN A 24 8.72 14.31 -8.92
N GLN A 25 9.15 15.40 -9.55
CA GLN A 25 8.48 16.15 -10.60
C GLN A 25 8.18 15.23 -11.78
N ALA A 26 7.19 14.36 -11.63
CA ALA A 26 6.59 13.64 -12.73
C ALA A 26 5.53 14.58 -13.30
N GLN A 27 5.99 15.43 -14.21
CA GLN A 27 5.26 15.99 -15.34
C GLN A 27 3.80 16.44 -15.10
N GLN A 28 3.56 17.68 -15.48
CA GLN A 28 2.30 18.43 -15.65
C GLN A 28 1.20 17.76 -16.53
N TYR A 29 0.98 16.45 -16.43
CA TYR A 29 0.01 15.66 -17.19
C TYR A 29 -1.03 15.06 -16.23
N GLY A 30 -1.99 15.89 -15.83
CA GLY A 30 -3.18 15.45 -15.13
C GLY A 30 -4.42 15.80 -15.95
N GLU A 31 -5.37 14.88 -16.00
CA GLU A 31 -6.70 15.15 -16.55
C GLU A 31 -7.56 15.83 -15.48
N VAL A 32 -8.52 16.63 -15.92
CA VAL A 32 -9.49 17.26 -15.03
C VAL A 32 -10.80 16.51 -15.13
N ASN A 33 -11.31 16.04 -14.00
CA ASN A 33 -12.60 15.38 -13.94
C ASN A 33 -13.77 16.40 -13.98
N GLN A 34 -15.01 15.93 -14.04
CA GLN A 34 -16.22 16.79 -14.09
C GLN A 34 -16.42 17.68 -12.85
N LEU A 35 -15.76 17.37 -11.73
CA LEU A 35 -15.80 18.18 -10.51
C LEU A 35 -14.65 19.21 -10.46
N GLY A 36 -13.83 19.29 -11.51
CA GLY A 36 -12.69 20.20 -11.58
C GLY A 36 -11.47 19.74 -10.77
N GLY A 37 -11.38 18.46 -10.44
CA GLY A 37 -10.24 17.86 -9.74
C GLY A 37 -9.25 17.21 -10.68
N VAL A 38 -7.96 17.38 -10.40
CA VAL A 38 -6.86 16.83 -11.21
C VAL A 38 -6.57 15.39 -10.81
N PHE A 39 -6.41 14.50 -11.80
CA PHE A 39 -6.05 13.11 -11.59
C PHE A 39 -5.17 12.57 -12.71
N VAL A 40 -4.51 11.45 -12.48
CA VAL A 40 -3.70 10.76 -13.50
C VAL A 40 -4.30 9.38 -13.75
N ASN A 41 -4.67 9.11 -15.00
CA ASN A 41 -5.25 7.83 -15.39
C ASN A 41 -4.31 6.66 -15.07
N GLY A 42 -4.86 5.59 -14.49
CA GLY A 42 -4.11 4.40 -14.09
C GLY A 42 -3.22 4.57 -12.84
N ARG A 43 -3.17 5.76 -12.22
CA ARG A 43 -2.42 6.00 -10.97
C ARG A 43 -3.37 6.15 -9.77
N PRO A 44 -2.96 5.69 -8.57
CA PRO A 44 -3.68 6.00 -7.35
C PRO A 44 -3.78 7.50 -7.09
N LEU A 45 -4.83 7.94 -6.38
CA LEU A 45 -4.86 9.29 -5.82
C LEU A 45 -3.68 9.50 -4.86
N PRO A 46 -3.15 10.73 -4.74
CA PRO A 46 -2.12 11.07 -3.77
C PRO A 46 -2.53 10.69 -2.34
N ASN A 47 -1.56 10.23 -1.54
CA ASN A 47 -1.83 9.82 -0.16
C ASN A 47 -2.42 10.96 0.68
N SER A 48 -2.01 12.21 0.45
CA SER A 48 -2.58 13.39 1.09
C SER A 48 -4.10 13.49 0.87
N THR A 49 -4.56 13.34 -0.38
CA THR A 49 -6.00 13.33 -0.71
C THR A 49 -6.71 12.13 -0.08
N ARG A 50 -6.09 10.96 -0.09
CA ARG A 50 -6.67 9.73 0.51
C ARG A 50 -6.84 9.86 2.02
N MET A 51 -5.84 10.41 2.72
CA MET A 51 -5.93 10.73 4.15
C MET A 51 -7.02 11.75 4.41
N ARG A 52 -7.11 12.81 3.60
CA ARG A 52 -8.13 13.84 3.76
C ARG A 52 -9.56 13.31 3.60
N ILE A 53 -9.78 12.36 2.69
CA ILE A 53 -11.07 11.66 2.54
C ILE A 53 -11.46 10.96 3.86
N VAL A 54 -10.54 10.23 4.47
CA VAL A 54 -10.77 9.50 5.71
C VAL A 54 -11.01 10.46 6.89
N GLU A 55 -10.21 11.52 7.01
CA GLU A 55 -10.40 12.55 8.04
C GLU A 55 -11.80 13.16 8.00
N LEU A 56 -12.25 13.61 6.82
CA LEU A 56 -13.57 14.25 6.68
C LEU A 56 -14.69 13.27 7.01
N ALA A 57 -14.57 12.00 6.62
CA ALA A 57 -15.54 10.98 6.98
C ALA A 57 -15.59 10.74 8.50
N ARG A 58 -14.43 10.72 9.18
CA ARG A 58 -14.35 10.61 10.65
C ARG A 58 -14.96 11.82 11.38
N LEU A 59 -14.95 12.99 10.75
CA LEU A 59 -15.64 14.19 11.22
C LEU A 59 -17.16 14.16 10.94
N GLY A 60 -17.69 13.05 10.39
CA GLY A 60 -19.12 12.90 10.10
C GLY A 60 -19.57 13.58 8.81
N ILE A 61 -18.66 14.07 7.97
CA ILE A 61 -19.01 14.66 6.68
C ILE A 61 -19.50 13.57 5.72
N ARG A 62 -20.63 13.82 5.05
CA ARG A 62 -21.23 12.85 4.14
C ARG A 62 -20.32 12.60 2.93
N PRO A 63 -20.20 11.36 2.43
CA PRO A 63 -19.33 11.04 1.28
C PRO A 63 -19.57 11.90 0.02
N CYS A 64 -20.82 12.29 -0.23
CA CYS A 64 -21.17 13.16 -1.35
C CYS A 64 -20.62 14.59 -1.18
N ASP A 65 -20.56 15.10 0.05
CA ASP A 65 -19.98 16.41 0.37
C ASP A 65 -18.45 16.35 0.29
N ILE A 66 -17.83 15.26 0.77
CA ILE A 66 -16.39 15.00 0.61
C ILE A 66 -16.00 15.00 -0.87
N SER A 67 -16.77 14.31 -1.71
CA SER A 67 -16.56 14.23 -3.15
C SER A 67 -16.53 15.62 -3.80
N ARG A 68 -17.49 16.49 -3.46
CA ARG A 68 -17.54 17.87 -3.96
C ARG A 68 -16.40 18.73 -3.43
N GLN A 69 -16.12 18.68 -2.12
CA GLN A 69 -15.07 19.50 -1.49
C GLN A 69 -13.68 19.17 -2.02
N LEU A 70 -13.35 17.89 -2.17
CA LEU A 70 -12.04 17.44 -2.64
C LEU A 70 -11.97 17.30 -4.17
N ARG A 71 -13.08 17.54 -4.87
CA ARG A 71 -13.22 17.37 -6.32
C ARG A 71 -12.79 15.97 -6.80
N VAL A 72 -13.09 14.96 -6.00
CA VAL A 72 -12.81 13.54 -6.30
C VAL A 72 -14.13 12.85 -6.61
N SER A 73 -14.15 11.95 -7.60
CA SER A 73 -15.38 11.24 -7.96
C SER A 73 -15.97 10.46 -6.78
N HIS A 74 -17.30 10.45 -6.67
CA HIS A 74 -18.01 9.77 -5.58
C HIS A 74 -17.61 8.29 -5.45
N GLY A 75 -17.46 7.59 -6.59
CA GLY A 75 -17.02 6.20 -6.61
C GLY A 75 -15.60 6.00 -6.04
N CYS A 76 -14.70 6.96 -6.24
CA CYS A 76 -13.36 6.90 -5.65
C CYS A 76 -13.39 7.12 -4.13
N VAL A 77 -14.16 8.11 -3.67
CA VAL A 77 -14.39 8.36 -2.22
C VAL A 77 -14.96 7.09 -1.56
N SER A 78 -16.03 6.52 -2.12
CA SER A 78 -16.65 5.30 -1.60
C SER A 78 -15.66 4.12 -1.53
N LYS A 79 -14.87 3.90 -2.59
CA LYS A 79 -13.87 2.82 -2.65
C LYS A 79 -12.76 2.98 -1.60
N ILE A 80 -12.34 4.21 -1.33
CA ILE A 80 -11.33 4.50 -0.30
C ILE A 80 -11.89 4.25 1.09
N LEU A 81 -13.10 4.74 1.37
CA LEU A 81 -13.74 4.55 2.68
C LEU A 81 -14.04 3.08 2.96
N ALA A 82 -14.53 2.33 1.97
CA ALA A 82 -14.77 0.89 2.11
C ALA A 82 -13.48 0.14 2.48
N ARG A 83 -12.38 0.36 1.74
CA ARG A 83 -11.08 -0.24 2.05
C ARG A 83 -10.57 0.16 3.43
N TYR A 84 -10.75 1.43 3.82
CA TYR A 84 -10.33 1.90 5.13
C TYR A 84 -11.13 1.23 6.26
N HIS A 85 -12.44 1.02 6.09
CA HIS A 85 -13.24 0.27 7.07
C HIS A 85 -12.84 -1.20 7.14
N GLU A 86 -12.49 -1.82 6.01
CA GLU A 86 -12.07 -3.23 5.95
C GLU A 86 -10.67 -3.48 6.53
N THR A 87 -9.73 -2.56 6.31
CA THR A 87 -8.29 -2.82 6.56
C THR A 87 -7.59 -1.80 7.45
N GLY A 88 -8.21 -0.64 7.70
CA GLY A 88 -7.57 0.50 8.37
C GLY A 88 -6.49 1.21 7.54
N SER A 89 -6.18 0.75 6.32
CA SER A 89 -5.09 1.28 5.51
C SER A 89 -5.56 2.36 4.54
N ILE A 90 -4.83 3.48 4.50
CA ILE A 90 -4.98 4.49 3.46
C ILE A 90 -4.18 4.14 2.21
N LEU A 91 -3.27 3.17 2.24
CA LEU A 91 -2.42 2.86 1.10
C LEU A 91 -3.23 2.21 -0.04
N PRO A 92 -2.92 2.52 -1.32
CA PRO A 92 -3.49 1.77 -2.42
C PRO A 92 -3.03 0.31 -2.37
N GLY A 93 -3.84 -0.60 -2.92
CA GLY A 93 -3.40 -1.98 -3.13
C GLY A 93 -2.24 -2.04 -4.12
N ALA A 94 -1.48 -3.13 -4.09
CA ALA A 94 -0.44 -3.37 -5.09
C ALA A 94 -1.04 -3.33 -6.50
N ILE A 95 -0.42 -2.56 -7.41
CA ILE A 95 -0.82 -2.44 -8.81
C ILE A 95 0.22 -3.16 -9.67
N GLY A 96 -0.25 -3.98 -10.58
CA GLY A 96 0.60 -4.73 -11.50
C GLY A 96 1.13 -6.04 -10.90
N GLY A 97 2.20 -6.53 -11.52
CA GLY A 97 2.75 -7.86 -11.25
C GLY A 97 2.02 -8.97 -12.00
N SER A 98 2.64 -10.15 -12.02
CA SER A 98 2.07 -11.36 -12.61
C SER A 98 2.03 -12.45 -11.55
N LYS A 99 0.93 -13.21 -11.50
CA LYS A 99 0.93 -14.48 -10.75
C LYS A 99 2.05 -15.38 -11.33
N PRO A 100 2.85 -16.06 -10.48
CA PRO A 100 3.88 -16.97 -10.97
C PRO A 100 3.25 -18.06 -11.85
N ARG A 101 3.63 -18.10 -13.13
CA ARG A 101 3.11 -19.10 -14.09
C ARG A 101 3.90 -20.41 -14.06
N VAL A 102 5.22 -20.31 -13.93
CA VAL A 102 6.16 -21.46 -13.94
C VAL A 102 6.81 -21.69 -12.58
N THR A 103 6.93 -20.63 -11.77
CA THR A 103 7.55 -20.65 -10.44
C THR A 103 6.51 -20.96 -9.36
N THR A 104 5.85 -22.11 -9.46
CA THR A 104 4.89 -22.53 -8.43
C THR A 104 5.61 -22.85 -7.12
N PRO A 105 4.96 -22.73 -5.95
CA PRO A 105 5.59 -23.06 -4.67
C PRO A 105 6.17 -24.47 -4.62
N LYS A 106 5.50 -25.45 -5.25
CA LYS A 106 5.98 -26.84 -5.35
C LYS A 106 7.31 -26.93 -6.11
N VAL A 107 7.38 -26.31 -7.29
CA VAL A 107 8.61 -26.29 -8.11
C VAL A 107 9.74 -25.60 -7.36
N VAL A 108 9.48 -24.44 -6.72
CA VAL A 108 10.50 -23.71 -5.94
C VAL A 108 11.03 -24.55 -4.78
N THR A 109 10.14 -25.24 -4.05
CA THR A 109 10.54 -26.10 -2.94
C THR A 109 11.38 -27.27 -3.43
N TYR A 110 10.97 -27.95 -4.51
CA TYR A 110 11.73 -29.06 -5.07
C TYR A 110 13.11 -28.62 -5.58
N ILE A 111 13.21 -27.48 -6.27
CA ILE A 111 14.50 -26.90 -6.69
C ILE A 111 15.40 -26.63 -5.47
N ARG A 112 14.84 -26.08 -4.38
CA ARG A 112 15.57 -25.80 -3.14
C ARG A 112 16.12 -27.09 -2.52
N GLU A 113 15.31 -28.14 -2.46
CA GLU A 113 15.73 -29.45 -1.95
C GLU A 113 16.86 -30.06 -2.77
N LEU A 114 16.75 -30.01 -4.11
CA LEU A 114 17.81 -30.47 -5.00
C LEU A 114 19.13 -29.73 -4.77
N LYS A 115 19.07 -28.39 -4.69
CA LYS A 115 20.24 -27.54 -4.43
C LYS A 115 20.82 -27.70 -3.02
N GLN A 116 20.01 -28.05 -2.04
CA GLN A 116 20.46 -28.31 -0.68
C GLN A 116 21.19 -29.66 -0.58
N LYS A 117 20.69 -30.69 -1.29
CA LYS A 117 21.32 -32.02 -1.35
C LYS A 117 22.61 -31.99 -2.17
N ASP A 118 22.60 -31.27 -3.28
CA ASP A 118 23.75 -31.11 -4.16
C ASP A 118 23.84 -29.64 -4.65
N PRO A 119 24.70 -28.81 -4.02
CA PRO A 119 24.90 -27.43 -4.45
C PRO A 119 25.44 -27.31 -5.89
N GLY A 120 26.16 -28.33 -6.38
CA GLY A 120 26.81 -28.37 -7.68
C GLY A 120 25.87 -28.67 -8.86
N ILE A 121 24.66 -29.17 -8.59
CA ILE A 121 23.69 -29.56 -9.63
C ILE A 121 23.44 -28.42 -10.64
N PHE A 122 23.52 -28.72 -11.93
CA PHE A 122 23.31 -27.77 -13.01
C PHE A 122 21.81 -27.52 -13.25
N ALA A 123 21.51 -26.37 -13.85
CA ALA A 123 20.13 -25.97 -14.13
C ALA A 123 19.38 -26.94 -15.05
N TRP A 124 20.08 -27.54 -16.03
CA TRP A 124 19.48 -28.52 -16.93
C TRP A 124 19.15 -29.83 -16.20
N GLU A 125 19.99 -30.26 -15.25
CA GLU A 125 19.72 -31.45 -14.42
C GLU A 125 18.51 -31.24 -13.51
N ILE A 126 18.39 -30.03 -12.93
CA ILE A 126 17.20 -29.65 -12.17
C ILE A 126 15.95 -29.71 -13.05
N ARG A 127 16.01 -29.18 -14.29
CA ARG A 127 14.89 -29.24 -15.24
C ARG A 127 14.51 -30.68 -15.57
N ASP A 128 15.48 -31.53 -15.86
CA ASP A 128 15.23 -32.91 -16.25
C ASP A 128 14.63 -33.72 -15.08
N ARG A 129 15.08 -33.47 -13.84
CA ARG A 129 14.45 -34.02 -12.62
C ARG A 129 13.02 -33.51 -12.41
N LEU A 130 12.77 -32.21 -12.63
CA LEU A 130 11.43 -31.64 -12.57
C LEU A 130 10.45 -32.23 -13.60
N LEU A 131 10.94 -32.61 -14.79
CA LEU A 131 10.13 -33.24 -15.83
C LEU A 131 9.91 -34.74 -15.58
N SER A 132 10.81 -35.39 -14.83
CA SER A 132 10.76 -36.83 -14.56
C SER A 132 9.95 -37.16 -13.29
N ASP A 133 10.05 -36.32 -12.26
CA ASP A 133 9.44 -36.55 -10.94
C ASP A 133 8.15 -35.74 -10.70
N GLY A 134 7.79 -34.82 -11.62
CA GLY A 134 6.71 -33.84 -11.47
C GLY A 134 5.49 -34.12 -12.35
#